data_AF-A0A117JSE9-F1
#
_entry.id   AF-A0A117JSE9-F1
#
_cell.length_a   1.000
_cell.length_b   1.000
_cell.length_c   1.000
_cell.angle_alpha   90.00
_cell.angle_beta   90.00
_cell.angle_gamma   90.00
#
_symmetry.space_group_name_H-M   'P 1'
#
loop_
_entity.id
_entity.type
_entity.pdbx_description
1 polymer ?
#
loop_
_entity_poly.entity_id
_entity_poly.type
_entity_poly.pdbx_seq_one_letter_code
_entity_poly.pdbx_strand_id
1 'polypeptide(L)'
;MAAAIAAISLAAVTTTPEVRTIALQSHLCAMIVLEALLVAVPLLALAALPPRATPKSSAKQTFWSVVVVIAVGLNSALLMTLHLPAVHDRGASLTALPASVIPLTAAVGTAYWAAILLTVGRAPHSLRRGALIVGQEVAAVLGLAALIWPPTTMGGSGVLGLSSTLDQRLGGLVMLITCAAVALPMLKRLDAQTPSQQLRTEHDVH
;
A
#
# COMPACT_ATOMS: atom_id res chain seq x y z
N MET A 1 -3.87 20.28 -7.97
CA MET A 1 -4.40 19.90 -9.30
C MET A 1 -3.58 18.79 -9.96
N ALA A 2 -2.26 18.92 -10.11
CA ALA A 2 -1.40 17.88 -10.71
C ALA A 2 -1.51 16.50 -10.04
N ALA A 3 -1.52 16.43 -8.69
CA ALA A 3 -1.64 15.16 -7.97
C ALA A 3 -2.99 14.45 -8.21
N ALA A 4 -4.09 15.21 -8.30
CA ALA A 4 -5.41 14.65 -8.62
C ALA A 4 -5.45 14.07 -10.03
N ILE A 5 -4.91 14.82 -11.00
CA ILE A 5 -4.81 14.37 -12.40
C ILE A 5 -3.96 13.09 -12.47
N ALA A 6 -2.81 13.06 -11.80
CA ALA A 6 -1.94 11.89 -11.77
C ALA A 6 -2.65 10.66 -11.15
N ALA A 7 -3.40 10.84 -10.05
CA ALA A 7 -4.17 9.76 -9.43
C ALA A 7 -5.24 9.22 -10.40
N ILE A 8 -6.00 10.10 -11.04
CA ILE A 8 -7.05 9.73 -12.00
C ILE A 8 -6.45 9.02 -13.21
N SER A 9 -5.38 9.57 -13.80
CA SER A 9 -4.72 8.98 -14.96
C SER A 9 -4.15 7.60 -14.63
N LEU A 10 -3.52 7.44 -13.46
CA LEU A 10 -2.97 6.15 -13.05
C LEU A 10 -4.06 5.12 -12.77
N ALA A 11 -5.17 5.52 -12.14
CA ALA A 11 -6.33 4.66 -11.95
C ALA A 11 -7.00 4.27 -13.29
N ALA A 12 -7.07 5.20 -14.25
CA ALA A 12 -7.60 4.93 -15.58
C ALA A 12 -6.72 3.94 -16.36
N VAL A 13 -5.39 4.09 -16.31
CA VAL A 13 -4.47 3.17 -16.98
C VAL A 13 -4.54 1.77 -16.37
N THR A 14 -4.59 1.65 -15.04
CA THR A 14 -4.67 0.35 -14.36
C THR A 14 -6.00 -0.39 -14.56
N THR A 15 -7.04 0.30 -15.03
CA THR A 15 -8.37 -0.29 -15.29
C THR A 15 -8.59 -0.75 -16.72
N THR A 16 -7.64 -0.49 -17.64
CA THR A 16 -7.83 -0.89 -19.04
C THR A 16 -7.82 -2.42 -19.20
N PRO A 17 -8.59 -2.96 -20.16
CA PRO A 17 -8.63 -4.41 -20.42
C PRO A 17 -7.25 -5.01 -20.73
N GLU A 18 -6.41 -4.27 -21.44
CA GLU A 18 -5.07 -4.71 -21.83
C GLU A 18 -4.18 -4.87 -20.60
N VAL A 19 -4.15 -3.89 -19.71
CA VAL A 19 -3.36 -3.94 -18.46
C VAL A 19 -3.86 -5.07 -17.56
N ARG A 20 -5.18 -5.26 -17.46
CA ARG A 20 -5.79 -6.36 -16.68
C ARG A 20 -5.46 -7.74 -17.23
N THR A 21 -5.28 -7.87 -18.54
CA THR A 21 -4.92 -9.12 -19.21
C THR A 21 -3.43 -9.40 -19.00
N ILE A 22 -2.57 -8.40 -19.23
CA ILE A 22 -1.12 -8.53 -19.03
C ILE A 22 -0.80 -8.84 -17.56
N ALA A 23 -1.51 -8.20 -16.62
CA ALA A 23 -1.34 -8.45 -15.19
C ALA A 23 -1.75 -9.87 -14.74
N LEU A 24 -2.57 -10.61 -15.50
CA LEU A 24 -2.78 -12.04 -15.24
C LEU A 24 -1.63 -12.92 -15.76
N GLN A 25 -0.88 -12.43 -16.74
CA GLN A 25 0.13 -13.20 -17.47
C GLN A 25 1.56 -12.86 -17.04
N SER A 26 1.75 -11.81 -16.24
CA SER A 26 3.04 -11.36 -15.70
C SER A 26 2.86 -10.89 -14.26
N HIS A 27 3.61 -11.51 -13.35
CA HIS A 27 3.67 -11.16 -11.94
C HIS A 27 4.25 -9.76 -11.77
N LEU A 28 5.26 -9.39 -12.56
CA LEU A 28 5.80 -8.04 -12.57
C LEU A 28 4.70 -7.01 -12.85
N CYS A 29 3.92 -7.22 -13.92
CA CYS A 29 2.83 -6.32 -14.25
C CYS A 29 1.75 -6.31 -13.14
N ALA A 30 1.42 -7.48 -12.59
CA ALA A 30 0.50 -7.59 -11.46
C ALA A 30 0.97 -6.76 -10.25
N MET A 31 2.24 -6.85 -9.88
CA MET A 31 2.81 -6.10 -8.75
C MET A 31 2.85 -4.60 -9.03
N ILE A 32 3.19 -4.17 -10.25
CA ILE A 32 3.12 -2.75 -10.64
C ILE A 32 1.70 -2.21 -10.49
N VAL A 33 0.69 -2.94 -10.98
CA VAL A 33 -0.73 -2.55 -10.86
C VAL A 33 -1.17 -2.55 -9.40
N LEU A 34 -0.77 -3.56 -8.63
CA LEU A 34 -1.09 -3.67 -7.22
C LEU A 34 -0.53 -2.50 -6.41
N GLU A 35 0.76 -2.19 -6.57
CA GLU A 35 1.43 -1.07 -5.91
C GLU A 35 0.87 0.29 -6.37
N ALA A 36 0.54 0.42 -7.66
CA ALA A 36 -0.12 1.61 -8.16
C ALA A 36 -1.46 1.85 -7.45
N LEU A 37 -2.27 0.82 -7.28
CA LEU A 37 -3.60 0.91 -6.66
C LEU A 37 -3.56 0.98 -5.12
N LEU A 38 -2.64 0.29 -4.47
CA LEU A 38 -2.51 0.28 -3.00
C LEU A 38 -1.74 1.48 -2.44
N VAL A 39 -0.82 2.04 -3.22
CA VAL A 39 0.13 3.03 -2.72
C VAL A 39 0.06 4.32 -3.52
N ALA A 40 0.39 4.29 -4.81
CA ALA A 40 0.56 5.52 -5.57
C ALA A 40 -0.76 6.32 -5.74
N VAL A 41 -1.83 5.66 -6.19
CA VAL A 41 -3.16 6.29 -6.37
C VAL A 41 -3.68 6.85 -5.04
N PRO A 42 -3.73 6.09 -3.93
CA PRO A 42 -4.10 6.62 -2.62
C PRO A 42 -3.30 7.83 -2.17
N LEU A 43 -1.97 7.77 -2.26
CA LEU A 43 -1.10 8.87 -1.81
C LEU A 43 -1.28 10.11 -2.67
N LEU A 44 -1.40 9.97 -3.99
CA LEU A 44 -1.66 11.08 -4.90
C LEU A 44 -3.05 11.70 -4.65
N ALA A 45 -4.07 10.87 -4.42
CA ALA A 45 -5.42 11.32 -4.09
C ALA A 45 -5.44 12.09 -2.76
N LEU A 46 -4.77 11.57 -1.74
CA LEU A 46 -4.67 12.23 -0.43
C LEU A 46 -3.83 13.51 -0.48
N ALA A 47 -2.77 13.54 -1.29
CA ALA A 47 -1.95 14.73 -1.51
C ALA A 47 -2.70 15.85 -2.26
N ALA A 48 -3.75 15.50 -3.01
CA ALA A 48 -4.62 16.48 -3.67
C ALA A 48 -5.64 17.13 -2.72
N LEU A 49 -5.83 16.59 -1.51
CA LEU A 49 -6.73 17.18 -0.53
C LEU A 49 -6.15 18.50 0.01
N PRO A 50 -7.00 19.52 0.26
CA PRO A 50 -6.56 20.77 0.84
C PRO A 50 -5.96 20.54 2.24
N PRO A 51 -4.94 21.31 2.66
CA PRO A 51 -4.38 21.22 4.00
C PRO A 51 -5.48 21.38 5.04
N ARG A 52 -5.66 20.35 5.89
CA ARG A 52 -6.62 20.41 6.99
C ARG A 52 -5.90 20.81 8.26
N ALA A 53 -6.42 21.83 8.95
CA ALA A 53 -6.03 22.11 10.32
C ALA A 53 -6.31 20.86 11.16
N THR A 54 -5.35 20.43 11.99
CA THR A 54 -5.53 19.36 12.97
C THR A 54 -6.59 19.80 13.98
N PRO A 55 -7.80 19.24 13.95
CA PRO A 55 -8.81 19.65 14.90
C PRO A 55 -8.45 19.11 16.29
N LYS A 56 -8.64 19.94 17.32
CA LYS A 56 -8.70 19.47 18.71
C LYS A 56 -9.95 18.58 18.80
N SER A 57 -9.74 17.27 18.64
CA SER A 57 -10.84 16.31 18.53
C SER A 57 -11.48 16.06 19.90
N SER A 58 -12.81 16.18 19.98
CA SER A 58 -13.63 15.70 21.10
C SER A 58 -13.99 14.21 21.00
N ALA A 59 -13.72 13.57 19.85
CA ALA A 59 -14.00 12.15 19.64
C ALA A 59 -13.03 11.26 20.44
N LYS A 60 -13.55 10.15 20.98
CA LYS A 60 -12.77 9.20 21.80
C LYS A 60 -11.60 8.63 20.98
N GLN A 61 -10.38 8.79 21.49
CA GLN A 61 -9.13 8.25 20.94
C GLN A 61 -9.23 6.75 20.61
N THR A 62 -10.02 6.00 21.39
CA THR A 62 -10.31 4.57 21.15
C THR A 62 -10.94 4.31 19.78
N PHE A 63 -11.89 5.13 19.35
CA PHE A 63 -12.56 4.97 18.05
C PHE A 63 -11.55 5.08 16.89
N TRP A 64 -10.71 6.12 16.91
CA TRP A 64 -9.68 6.31 15.89
C TRP A 64 -8.60 5.23 15.92
N SER A 65 -8.30 4.70 17.09
CA SER A 65 -7.38 3.57 17.23
C SER A 65 -7.93 2.32 16.56
N VAL A 66 -9.22 2.01 16.77
CA VAL A 66 -9.90 0.89 16.10
C VAL A 66 -9.91 1.08 14.58
N VAL A 67 -10.19 2.28 14.09
CA VAL A 67 -10.15 2.59 12.64
C VAL A 67 -8.77 2.31 12.05
N VAL A 68 -7.68 2.72 12.72
CA VAL A 68 -6.31 2.45 12.26
C VAL A 68 -6.03 0.95 12.23
N VAL A 69 -6.40 0.22 13.29
CA VAL A 69 -6.19 -1.24 13.37
C VAL A 69 -6.95 -1.97 12.25
N ILE A 70 -8.21 -1.61 12.01
CA ILE A 70 -9.02 -2.21 10.93
C ILE A 70 -8.37 -1.93 9.58
N ALA A 71 -7.92 -0.69 9.32
CA ALA A 71 -7.33 -0.34 8.04
C ALA A 71 -6.03 -1.11 7.76
N VAL A 72 -5.16 -1.26 8.76
CA VAL A 72 -3.95 -2.09 8.66
C VAL A 72 -4.32 -3.55 8.44
N GLY A 73 -5.26 -4.08 9.22
CA GLY A 73 -5.73 -5.45 9.10
C GLY A 73 -6.28 -5.77 7.71
N LEU A 74 -7.09 -4.87 7.13
CA LEU A 74 -7.62 -5.01 5.77
C LEU A 74 -6.50 -4.99 4.71
N ASN A 75 -5.53 -4.09 4.85
CA ASN A 75 -4.38 -4.02 3.94
C ASN A 75 -3.56 -5.31 3.99
N SER A 76 -3.20 -5.78 5.18
CA SER A 76 -2.44 -7.02 5.36
C SER A 76 -3.21 -8.24 4.87
N ALA A 77 -4.51 -8.34 5.18
CA ALA A 77 -5.35 -9.45 4.75
C ALA A 77 -5.49 -9.50 3.22
N LEU A 78 -5.67 -8.35 2.57
CA LEU A 78 -5.73 -8.26 1.12
C LEU A 78 -4.42 -8.73 0.49
N LEU A 79 -3.27 -8.21 0.94
CA LEU A 79 -1.96 -8.60 0.44
C LEU A 79 -1.71 -10.11 0.62
N MET A 80 -1.98 -10.66 1.81
CA MET A 80 -1.85 -12.10 2.05
C MET A 80 -2.76 -12.92 1.14
N THR A 81 -4.03 -12.53 1.00
CA THR A 81 -5.02 -13.24 0.19
C THR A 81 -4.60 -13.29 -1.28
N LEU A 82 -4.14 -12.16 -1.84
CA LEU A 82 -3.70 -12.08 -3.24
C LEU A 82 -2.48 -12.95 -3.54
N HIS A 83 -1.72 -13.35 -2.52
CA HIS A 83 -0.54 -14.20 -2.64
C HIS A 83 -0.80 -15.65 -2.17
N LEU A 84 -2.03 -16.02 -1.83
CA LEU A 84 -2.37 -17.40 -1.51
C LEU A 84 -2.35 -18.27 -2.78
N PRO A 85 -1.77 -19.49 -2.73
CA PRO A 85 -1.74 -20.41 -3.88
C PRO A 85 -3.13 -20.66 -4.48
N ALA A 86 -4.14 -20.89 -3.63
CA ALA A 86 -5.52 -21.11 -4.07
C ALA A 86 -6.14 -19.94 -4.84
N VAL A 87 -5.66 -18.70 -4.62
CA VAL A 87 -6.10 -17.51 -5.34
C VAL A 87 -5.35 -17.41 -6.68
N HIS A 88 -4.06 -17.75 -6.70
CA HIS A 88 -3.29 -17.87 -7.94
C HIS A 88 -3.85 -18.94 -8.88
N ASP A 89 -4.20 -20.12 -8.35
CA ASP A 89 -4.76 -21.23 -9.13
C ASP A 89 -6.10 -20.87 -9.76
N ARG A 90 -6.96 -20.15 -9.01
CA ARG A 90 -8.20 -19.58 -9.57
C ARG A 90 -7.92 -18.49 -10.58
N GLY A 91 -6.92 -17.64 -10.34
CA GLY A 91 -6.49 -16.59 -11.26
C GLY A 91 -6.03 -17.15 -12.62
N ALA A 92 -5.34 -18.28 -12.62
CA ALA A 92 -4.89 -18.96 -13.84
C ALA A 92 -6.04 -19.41 -14.77
N SER A 93 -7.26 -19.56 -14.23
CA SER A 93 -8.46 -19.92 -15.01
C SER A 93 -9.20 -18.72 -15.61
N LEU A 94 -8.78 -17.48 -15.28
CA LEU A 94 -9.44 -16.25 -15.72
C LEU A 94 -8.79 -15.69 -16.99
N THR A 95 -9.59 -15.03 -17.83
CA THR A 95 -9.11 -14.34 -19.03
C THR A 95 -8.65 -12.90 -18.76
N ALA A 96 -9.15 -12.28 -17.69
CA ALA A 96 -8.74 -10.96 -17.21
C ALA A 96 -8.97 -10.84 -15.69
N LEU A 97 -8.16 -10.04 -15.00
CA LEU A 97 -8.36 -9.73 -13.57
C LEU A 97 -9.80 -9.21 -13.35
N PRO A 98 -10.58 -9.72 -12.39
CA PRO A 98 -11.96 -9.28 -12.19
C PRO A 98 -12.01 -7.77 -11.92
N ALA A 99 -12.94 -7.08 -12.60
CA ALA A 99 -13.05 -5.62 -12.51
C ALA A 99 -13.34 -5.13 -11.08
N SER A 100 -13.91 -5.98 -10.22
CA SER A 100 -14.18 -5.69 -8.81
C SER A 100 -12.93 -5.67 -7.93
N VAL A 101 -11.84 -6.34 -8.31
CA VAL A 101 -10.58 -6.36 -7.54
C VAL A 101 -9.95 -4.98 -7.53
N ILE A 102 -10.03 -4.24 -8.64
CA ILE A 102 -9.41 -2.92 -8.77
C ILE A 102 -9.96 -1.88 -7.79
N PRO A 103 -11.28 -1.60 -7.74
CA PRO A 103 -11.83 -0.65 -6.79
C PRO A 103 -11.69 -1.14 -5.34
N LEU A 104 -11.72 -2.45 -5.09
CA LEU A 104 -11.47 -3.00 -3.75
C LEU A 104 -10.04 -2.69 -3.29
N THR A 105 -9.04 -2.99 -4.12
CA THR A 105 -7.64 -2.71 -3.84
C THR A 105 -7.41 -1.22 -3.62
N ALA A 106 -7.94 -0.36 -4.50
CA ALA A 106 -7.84 1.09 -4.34
C ALA A 106 -8.51 1.59 -3.05
N ALA A 107 -9.67 1.04 -2.68
CA ALA A 107 -10.38 1.41 -1.45
C ALA A 107 -9.61 0.98 -0.20
N VAL A 108 -9.04 -0.23 -0.17
CA VAL A 108 -8.22 -0.72 0.95
C VAL A 108 -6.95 0.12 1.10
N GLY A 109 -6.24 0.39 0.00
CA GLY A 109 -5.05 1.26 0.01
C GLY A 109 -5.39 2.67 0.49
N THR A 110 -6.49 3.24 0.01
CA THR A 110 -6.98 4.56 0.44
C THR A 110 -7.32 4.57 1.93
N ALA A 111 -8.02 3.55 2.44
CA ALA A 111 -8.35 3.44 3.85
C ALA A 111 -7.09 3.35 4.72
N TYR A 112 -6.11 2.54 4.31
CA TYR A 112 -4.82 2.40 5.00
C TYR A 112 -4.06 3.72 5.07
N TRP A 113 -3.82 4.38 3.93
CA TRP A 113 -3.07 5.64 3.91
C TRP A 113 -3.85 6.78 4.57
N ALA A 114 -5.17 6.83 4.43
CA ALA A 114 -6.01 7.80 5.13
C ALA A 114 -5.96 7.60 6.65
N ALA A 115 -5.99 6.36 7.11
CA ALA A 115 -5.87 6.05 8.53
C ALA A 115 -4.52 6.50 9.09
N ILE A 116 -3.44 6.39 8.33
CA ILE A 116 -2.12 6.88 8.75
C ILE A 116 -2.04 8.40 8.67
N LEU A 117 -2.45 9.02 7.56
CA LEU A 117 -2.20 10.44 7.29
C LEU A 117 -3.25 11.40 7.87
N LEU A 118 -4.52 11.00 7.94
CA LEU A 118 -5.62 11.90 8.32
C LEU A 118 -6.02 11.82 9.80
N THR A 119 -5.45 10.87 10.55
CA THR A 119 -5.74 10.68 11.98
C THR A 119 -4.74 11.40 12.91
N VAL A 120 -3.93 12.32 12.37
CA VAL A 120 -3.04 13.19 13.16
C VAL A 120 -3.85 13.90 14.25
N GLY A 121 -3.36 13.85 15.50
CA GLY A 121 -4.03 14.45 16.66
C GLY A 121 -5.29 13.70 17.14
N ARG A 122 -5.64 12.57 16.51
CA ARG A 122 -6.82 11.76 16.87
C ARG A 122 -6.47 10.33 17.30
N ALA A 123 -5.48 9.72 16.64
CA ALA A 123 -4.92 8.43 17.02
C ALA A 123 -3.52 8.62 17.64
N PRO A 124 -3.11 7.75 18.59
CA PRO A 124 -1.77 7.80 19.17
C PRO A 124 -0.69 7.70 18.09
N HIS A 125 0.38 8.49 18.24
CA HIS A 125 1.50 8.48 17.30
C HIS A 125 2.15 7.11 17.18
N SER A 126 2.41 6.45 18.32
CA SER A 126 2.98 5.09 18.38
C SER A 126 2.15 4.08 17.59
N LEU A 127 0.82 4.19 17.65
CA LEU A 127 -0.08 3.34 16.87
C LEU A 127 0.02 3.62 15.37
N ARG A 128 0.02 4.89 14.95
CA ARG A 128 0.16 5.27 13.53
C ARG A 128 1.52 4.85 12.96
N ARG A 129 2.58 4.96 13.76
CA ARG A 129 3.93 4.50 13.42
C ARG A 129 4.00 2.98 13.29
N GLY A 130 3.45 2.26 14.27
CA GLY A 130 3.34 0.79 14.22
C GLY A 130 2.51 0.32 13.04
N ALA A 131 1.39 0.98 12.74
CA ALA A 131 0.55 0.73 11.58
C ALA A 131 1.30 0.87 10.25
N LEU A 132 2.10 1.94 10.10
CA LEU A 132 2.95 2.13 8.93
C LEU A 132 3.97 1.00 8.79
N ILE A 133 4.63 0.60 9.88
CA ILE A 133 5.64 -0.46 9.84
C ILE A 133 4.98 -1.80 9.49
N VAL A 134 3.98 -2.22 10.26
CA VAL A 134 3.32 -3.53 10.08
C VAL A 134 2.70 -3.67 8.70
N GLY A 135 2.05 -2.61 8.19
CA GLY A 135 1.44 -2.64 6.86
C GLY A 135 2.48 -2.78 5.73
N GLN A 136 3.71 -2.34 5.93
CA GLN A 136 4.80 -2.44 4.95
C GLN A 136 5.63 -3.71 5.11
N GLU A 137 5.79 -4.21 6.34
CA GLU A 137 6.48 -5.48 6.63
C GLU A 137 5.81 -6.66 5.93
N VAL A 138 4.47 -6.74 5.93
CA VAL A 138 3.76 -7.79 5.20
C VAL A 138 4.11 -7.76 3.72
N ALA A 139 4.18 -6.55 3.14
CA ALA A 139 4.53 -6.41 1.73
C ALA A 139 6.01 -6.76 1.47
N ALA A 140 6.91 -6.33 2.35
CA ALA A 140 8.33 -6.63 2.24
C ALA A 140 8.62 -8.14 2.38
N VAL A 141 7.96 -8.84 3.30
CA VAL A 141 8.12 -10.29 3.47
C VAL A 141 7.66 -11.04 2.23
N LEU A 142 6.52 -10.66 1.64
CA LEU A 142 6.02 -11.25 0.40
C LEU A 142 6.96 -10.97 -0.77
N GLY A 143 7.43 -9.73 -0.93
CA GLY A 143 8.38 -9.37 -1.98
C GLY A 143 9.73 -10.10 -1.84
N LEU A 144 10.23 -10.25 -0.61
CA LEU A 144 11.45 -11.02 -0.32
C LEU A 144 11.26 -12.51 -0.59
N ALA A 145 10.11 -13.08 -0.24
CA ALA A 145 9.77 -14.46 -0.54
C ALA A 145 9.77 -14.70 -2.06
N ALA A 146 9.19 -13.78 -2.85
CA ALA A 146 9.22 -13.86 -4.32
C ALA A 146 10.64 -13.76 -4.91
N LEU A 147 11.56 -13.05 -4.24
CA LEU A 147 12.97 -12.98 -4.66
C LEU A 147 13.72 -14.29 -4.41
N ILE A 148 13.60 -14.84 -3.20
CA ILE A 148 14.41 -15.97 -2.73
C ILE A 148 13.82 -17.29 -3.24
N TRP A 149 12.50 -17.43 -3.19
CA TRP A 149 11.79 -18.66 -3.51
C TRP A 149 10.61 -18.40 -4.47
N PRO A 150 10.89 -18.01 -5.74
CA PRO A 150 9.85 -17.69 -6.70
C PRO A 150 9.03 -18.95 -7.02
N PRO A 151 7.71 -18.97 -6.75
CA PRO A 151 6.86 -20.07 -7.16
C PRO A 151 6.76 -20.13 -8.69
N THR A 152 6.91 -21.30 -9.28
CA THR A 152 6.86 -21.52 -10.74
C THR A 152 5.43 -21.65 -11.27
N THR A 153 4.46 -20.96 -10.64
CA THR A 153 3.02 -21.16 -10.89
C THR A 153 2.53 -20.56 -12.20
N MET A 154 3.30 -19.67 -12.84
CA MET A 154 3.01 -19.19 -14.20
C MET A 154 3.91 -19.94 -15.19
N GLY A 155 3.36 -20.96 -15.85
CA GLY A 155 4.07 -21.75 -16.85
C GLY A 155 4.20 -21.02 -18.20
N GLY A 156 5.43 -20.93 -18.71
CA GLY A 156 5.75 -20.40 -20.05
C GLY A 156 6.60 -19.13 -20.04
N SER A 157 7.20 -18.80 -21.20
CA SER A 157 7.76 -17.47 -21.47
C SER A 157 6.60 -16.48 -21.47
N GLY A 158 6.54 -15.59 -20.47
CA GLY A 158 5.42 -14.65 -20.30
C GLY A 158 5.28 -13.68 -21.47
N VAL A 159 4.20 -12.90 -21.52
CA VAL A 159 3.93 -11.88 -22.56
C VAL A 159 5.10 -10.92 -22.79
N LEU A 160 5.93 -10.70 -21.77
CA LEU A 160 7.10 -9.83 -21.80
C LEU A 160 8.38 -10.54 -22.29
N GLY A 161 8.32 -11.80 -22.70
CA GLY A 161 9.48 -12.60 -23.09
C GLY A 161 10.40 -13.00 -21.92
N LEU A 162 9.96 -12.75 -20.68
CA LEU A 162 10.70 -13.10 -19.47
C LEU A 162 10.48 -14.56 -19.06
N SER A 163 11.49 -15.17 -18.45
CA SER A 163 11.29 -16.45 -17.75
C SER A 163 10.40 -16.23 -16.53
N SER A 164 9.57 -17.23 -16.20
CA SER A 164 8.68 -17.20 -15.04
C SER A 164 9.41 -16.81 -13.74
N THR A 165 10.60 -17.38 -13.51
CA THR A 165 11.45 -17.04 -12.36
C THR A 165 11.89 -15.58 -12.34
N LEU A 166 12.30 -15.03 -13.48
CA LEU A 166 12.76 -13.64 -13.55
C LEU A 166 11.59 -12.67 -13.36
N ASP A 167 10.44 -12.95 -13.98
CA ASP A 167 9.21 -12.17 -13.83
C ASP A 167 8.73 -12.11 -12.38
N GLN A 168 8.73 -13.25 -11.67
CA GLN A 168 8.40 -13.34 -10.24
C GLN A 168 9.36 -12.51 -9.38
N ARG A 169 10.67 -12.64 -9.60
CA ARG A 169 11.69 -11.89 -8.87
C ARG A 169 11.56 -10.39 -9.09
N LEU A 170 11.31 -9.95 -10.31
CA LEU A 170 11.11 -8.54 -10.62
C LEU A 170 9.85 -7.98 -9.96
N GLY A 171 8.75 -8.77 -9.92
CA GLY A 171 7.57 -8.39 -9.16
C GLY A 171 7.86 -8.20 -7.66
N GLY A 172 8.56 -9.15 -7.05
CA GLY A 172 9.00 -9.04 -5.65
C GLY A 172 9.93 -7.86 -5.38
N LEU A 173 10.81 -7.54 -6.33
CA LEU A 173 11.69 -6.38 -6.26
C LEU A 173 10.90 -5.06 -6.30
N VAL A 174 9.91 -4.96 -7.20
CA VAL A 174 9.03 -3.77 -7.29
C VAL A 174 8.33 -3.52 -5.96
N MET A 175 7.77 -4.56 -5.36
CA MET A 175 7.11 -4.50 -4.06
C MET A 175 8.04 -3.99 -2.95
N LEU A 176 9.25 -4.57 -2.85
CA LEU A 176 10.27 -4.15 -1.88
C LEU A 176 10.73 -2.69 -2.06
N ILE A 177 11.04 -2.30 -3.30
CA ILE A 177 11.47 -0.94 -3.61
C ILE A 177 10.36 0.05 -3.29
N THR A 178 9.11 -0.27 -3.66
CA THR A 178 7.98 0.63 -3.41
C THR A 178 7.73 0.78 -1.92
N CYS A 179 7.79 -0.31 -1.15
CA CYS A 179 7.72 -0.27 0.31
C CYS A 179 8.81 0.64 0.90
N ALA A 180 10.07 0.46 0.52
CA ALA A 180 11.16 1.27 1.03
C ALA A 180 11.03 2.76 0.63
N ALA A 181 10.70 3.02 -0.64
CA ALA A 181 10.58 4.36 -1.21
C ALA A 181 9.46 5.19 -0.56
N VAL A 182 8.43 4.52 -0.03
CA VAL A 182 7.29 5.20 0.60
C VAL A 182 7.38 5.16 2.13
N ALA A 183 7.69 4.00 2.72
CA ALA A 183 7.73 3.84 4.17
C ALA A 183 8.81 4.73 4.80
N LEU A 184 10.02 4.78 4.24
CA LEU A 184 11.14 5.54 4.83
C LEU A 184 10.85 7.05 4.89
N PRO A 185 10.41 7.71 3.79
CA PRO A 185 10.04 9.13 3.87
C PRO A 185 8.83 9.37 4.77
N MET A 186 7.83 8.48 4.78
CA MET A 186 6.65 8.62 5.63
C MET A 186 7.00 8.48 7.11
N LEU A 187 7.88 7.55 7.47
CA LEU A 187 8.36 7.37 8.83
C LEU A 187 9.08 8.63 9.32
N LYS A 188 10.00 9.17 8.49
CA LYS A 188 10.68 10.43 8.79
C LYS A 188 9.71 11.60 8.97
N ARG A 189 8.66 11.68 8.13
CA ARG A 189 7.62 12.71 8.25
C ARG A 189 6.77 12.54 9.52
N LEU A 190 6.43 11.30 9.89
CA LEU A 190 5.68 11.01 11.11
C LEU A 190 6.48 11.38 12.36
N ASP A 191 7.77 11.07 12.38
CA ASP A 191 8.62 11.38 13.53
C ASP A 191 8.79 12.90 13.70
N ALA A 192 8.95 13.64 12.59
CA ALA A 192 9.03 15.11 12.60
C ALA A 192 7.72 15.81 13.04
N GLN A 193 6.57 15.13 12.99
CA GLN A 193 5.29 15.63 13.47
C GLN A 193 5.11 15.51 14.99
N THR A 194 6.08 14.93 15.70
CA THR A 194 6.07 14.86 17.16
C THR A 194 6.63 16.17 17.70
N PRO A 195 5.83 17.03 18.39
CA PRO A 195 6.40 18.14 19.11
C PRO A 195 7.36 17.57 20.15
N SER A 196 8.60 18.03 20.12
CA SER A 196 9.63 17.68 21.08
C SER A 196 9.09 17.84 22.49
N GLN A 197 8.89 16.72 23.18
CA GLN A 197 8.81 16.68 24.65
C GLN A 197 10.05 17.30 25.32
N GLN A 198 11.12 17.59 24.55
CA GLN A 198 12.33 18.28 25.03
C GLN A 198 12.11 19.74 25.44
N LEU A 199 11.07 20.44 24.96
CA LEU A 199 10.81 21.83 25.39
C LEU A 199 10.10 21.92 26.74
N ARG A 200 9.58 20.81 27.28
CA ARG A 200 8.86 20.80 28.57
C ARG A 200 9.76 20.50 29.76
N THR A 201 10.86 19.80 29.55
CA THR A 201 11.82 19.49 30.63
C THR A 201 12.74 20.66 30.99
N GLU A 202 12.89 21.66 30.11
CA GLU A 202 13.71 22.85 30.40
C GLU A 202 12.94 23.98 31.08
N HIS A 203 11.59 23.95 31.06
CA HIS A 203 10.77 25.00 31.68
C HIS A 203 10.32 24.68 33.11
N ASP A 204 10.48 23.42 33.55
CA ASP A 204 10.15 22.97 34.91
C ASP A 204 11.39 22.92 35.84
N VAL A 205 12.51 23.49 35.41
CA VAL A 205 13.75 23.62 36.20
C VAL A 205 14.22 25.07 36.20
N HIS A 206 13.37 26.03 36.59
CA HIS A 206 13.80 27.35 37.03
C HIS A 206 12.79 27.97 38.02
#